data_AF-A0A3N5X5J3-F1
#
_entry.id   AF-A0A3N5X5J3-F1
#
_cell.length_a   1.000
_cell.length_b   1.000
_cell.length_c   1.000
_cell.angle_alpha   90.00
_cell.angle_beta   90.00
_cell.angle_gamma   90.00
#
_symmetry.space_group_name_H-M   'P 1'
#
loop_
_entity.id
_entity.type
_entity.pdbx_description
1 polymer ?
#
loop_
_entity_poly.entity_id
_entity_poly.type
_entity_poly.pdbx_seq_one_letter_code
_entity_poly.pdbx_strand_id
1 'polypeptide(L)' 'MHLAPKPLLALTATILLSCTGESPRPADLVLRGGAVYTVNAARSWATAIAVRDGRIVYVGGDSIPPGFIGPGTE' A
#
# COMPACT_ATOMS: atom_id res chain seq x y z
N MET A 1 -24.30 45.41 -33.69
CA MET A 1 -25.11 44.21 -33.37
C MET A 1 -24.16 43.05 -33.22
N HIS A 2 -23.72 42.82 -31.98
CA HIS A 2 -22.85 41.72 -31.56
C HIS A 2 -23.59 40.39 -31.75
N LEU A 3 -22.94 39.38 -32.32
CA LEU A 3 -23.00 38.01 -31.78
C LEU A 3 -21.92 37.14 -32.44
N ALA A 4 -20.77 37.02 -31.77
CA ALA A 4 -19.83 35.93 -32.02
C ALA A 4 -20.45 34.59 -31.55
N PRO A 5 -20.23 33.47 -32.25
CA PRO A 5 -20.63 32.15 -31.75
C PRO A 5 -19.76 31.75 -30.56
N LYS A 6 -20.41 31.39 -29.46
CA LYS A 6 -19.83 31.06 -28.15
C LYS A 6 -18.88 29.84 -28.24
N PRO A 7 -17.72 29.85 -27.54
CA PRO A 7 -16.75 28.77 -27.57
C PRO A 7 -17.27 27.57 -26.77
N LEU A 8 -18.03 26.70 -27.42
CA LEU A 8 -18.53 25.42 -26.88
C LEU A 8 -17.43 24.32 -26.87
N LEU A 9 -16.16 24.71 -26.79
CA LEU A 9 -15.00 23.83 -27.00
C LEU A 9 -13.99 23.92 -25.85
N ALA A 10 -14.45 24.12 -24.62
CA ALA A 10 -13.57 24.25 -23.44
C ALA A 10 -14.06 23.42 -22.23
N LEU A 11 -14.79 22.32 -22.46
CA LEU A 11 -15.39 21.53 -21.36
C LEU A 11 -15.12 20.01 -21.46
N THR A 12 -13.96 19.60 -21.97
CA THR A 12 -13.61 18.15 -22.11
C THR A 12 -12.21 17.78 -21.61
N ALA A 13 -11.51 18.63 -20.86
CA ALA A 13 -10.11 18.40 -20.48
C ALA A 13 -9.83 18.09 -19.00
N THR A 14 -10.84 17.77 -18.16
CA THR A 14 -10.63 17.71 -16.69
C THR A 14 -10.56 16.29 -16.08
N ILE A 15 -10.78 15.20 -16.84
CA ILE A 15 -10.91 13.85 -16.24
C ILE A 15 -9.68 12.95 -16.49
N LEU A 16 -8.46 13.45 -16.27
CA LEU A 16 -7.25 12.61 -16.34
C LEU A 16 -6.35 12.69 -15.10
N LEU A 17 -6.81 13.28 -13.98
CA LEU A 17 -6.01 13.47 -12.77
C LEU A 17 -6.39 12.55 -11.61
N SER A 18 -6.61 11.26 -11.85
CA SER A 18 -6.84 10.31 -10.76
C SER A 18 -6.21 8.96 -11.02
N CYS A 19 -4.88 8.93 -10.92
CA CYS A 19 -4.11 7.73 -10.63
C CYS A 19 -2.87 8.10 -9.79
N THR A 20 -3.06 8.75 -8.64
CA THR A 20 -1.99 8.72 -7.62
C THR A 20 -2.09 7.39 -6.90
N GLY A 21 -1.38 6.39 -7.43
CA GLY A 21 -1.16 5.14 -6.70
C GLY A 21 -0.39 5.47 -5.43
N GLU A 22 -1.05 5.30 -4.27
CA GLU A 22 -0.39 5.45 -2.98
C GLU A 22 0.78 4.48 -2.94
N SER A 23 2.00 5.03 -2.86
CA SER A 23 3.19 4.19 -2.72
C SER A 23 3.00 3.35 -1.45
N PRO A 24 3.16 2.02 -1.51
CA PRO A 24 2.91 1.18 -0.36
C PRO A 24 3.76 1.66 0.80
N ARG A 25 3.09 2.23 1.83
CA ARG A 25 3.74 2.72 3.04
C ARG A 25 4.49 1.54 3.69
N PRO A 26 5.69 1.75 4.25
CA PRO A 26 6.35 0.73 5.05
C PRO A 26 5.48 0.20 6.20
N ALA A 27 5.88 -0.93 6.78
CA ALA A 27 5.33 -1.36 8.06
C ALA A 27 5.87 -0.48 9.19
N ASP A 28 5.09 -0.34 10.25
CA ASP A 28 5.53 0.35 11.47
C ASP A 28 6.40 -0.57 12.34
N LEU A 29 6.16 -1.89 12.29
CA LEU A 29 6.90 -2.91 13.05
C LEU A 29 7.16 -4.16 12.20
N VAL A 30 8.37 -4.72 12.28
CA VAL A 30 8.75 -5.99 11.66
C VAL A 30 9.41 -6.92 12.69
N LEU A 31 8.72 -8.00 13.04
CA LEU A 31 9.25 -9.07 13.89
C LEU A 31 9.74 -10.23 13.02
N ARG A 32 10.96 -10.73 13.29
CA ARG A 32 11.63 -11.79 12.50
C ARG A 32 12.42 -12.75 13.38
N GLY A 33 12.69 -13.94 12.86
CA GLY A 33 13.51 -14.97 13.51
C GLY A 33 12.82 -15.67 14.69
N GLY A 34 11.52 -15.46 14.88
CA GLY A 34 10.73 -16.04 15.98
C GLY A 34 9.61 -16.94 15.46
N ALA A 35 9.11 -17.87 16.28
CA ALA A 35 8.00 -18.73 15.89
C ALA A 35 6.65 -17.98 15.94
N VAL A 36 5.99 -17.83 14.79
CA VAL A 36 4.68 -17.20 14.67
C VAL A 36 3.64 -18.27 14.38
N TYR A 37 2.74 -18.51 15.33
CA TYR A 37 1.60 -19.40 15.13
C TYR A 37 0.43 -18.62 14.49
N THR A 38 0.03 -19.01 13.29
CA THR A 38 -0.96 -18.26 12.47
C THR A 38 -2.39 -18.76 12.62
N VAL A 39 -2.60 -19.88 13.32
CA VAL A 39 -3.90 -20.58 13.40
C VAL A 39 -4.46 -20.97 12.02
N ASN A 40 -3.62 -21.01 10.99
CA ASN A 40 -3.98 -21.49 9.65
C ASN A 40 -3.55 -22.96 9.51
N ALA A 41 -4.50 -23.89 9.40
CA ALA A 41 -4.19 -25.32 9.30
C ALA A 41 -3.28 -25.68 8.10
N ALA A 42 -3.39 -24.96 6.98
CA ALA A 42 -2.56 -25.18 5.80
C ALA A 42 -1.13 -24.61 5.94
N ARG A 43 -0.95 -23.61 6.84
CA ARG A 43 0.34 -22.97 7.06
C ARG A 43 0.42 -22.38 8.47
N SER A 44 0.52 -23.26 9.45
CA SER A 44 0.36 -22.94 10.87
C SER A 44 1.53 -22.18 11.48
N TRP A 45 2.69 -22.19 10.81
CA TRP A 45 3.91 -21.54 11.27
C TRP A 45 4.46 -20.56 10.24
N ALA A 46 5.01 -19.46 10.75
CA ALA A 46 5.82 -18.48 10.05
C ALA A 46 6.99 -18.05 10.94
N THR A 47 7.97 -17.36 10.37
CA THR A 47 9.12 -16.84 11.13
C THR A 47 9.13 -15.32 11.25
N ALA A 48 8.25 -14.66 10.49
CA ALA A 48 8.17 -13.20 10.45
C ALA A 48 6.76 -12.66 10.23
N ILE A 49 6.51 -11.47 10.78
CA ILE A 49 5.33 -10.65 10.50
C ILE A 49 5.71 -9.19 10.29
N ALA A 50 4.90 -8.46 9.53
CA ALA A 50 4.95 -7.01 9.45
C ALA A 50 3.60 -6.41 9.83
N VAL A 51 3.62 -5.35 10.64
CA VAL A 51 2.42 -4.68 11.15
C VAL A 51 2.39 -3.23 10.67
N ARG A 52 1.23 -2.77 10.19
CA ARG A 52 0.97 -1.38 9.82
C ARG A 52 -0.35 -0.93 10.41
N ASP A 53 -0.35 0.21 11.11
CA ASP A 53 -1.52 0.79 11.77
C ASP A 53 -2.29 -0.25 12.62
N GLY A 54 -1.53 -1.09 13.35
CA GLY A 54 -2.07 -2.17 14.19
C GLY A 54 -2.59 -3.41 13.44
N ARG A 55 -2.39 -3.50 12.12
CA ARG A 55 -2.84 -4.62 11.27
C ARG A 55 -1.66 -5.41 10.72
N ILE A 56 -1.78 -6.73 10.70
CA ILE A 56 -0.79 -7.60 10.07
C ILE A 56 -0.92 -7.46 8.54
N VAL A 57 0.13 -6.97 7.89
CA VAL A 57 0.18 -6.75 6.43
C VAL A 57 1.09 -7.75 5.71
N TYR A 58 1.87 -8.52 6.46
CA TYR A 58 2.68 -9.62 5.94
C TYR A 58 2.85 -10.71 6.99
N VAL A 59 2.82 -11.97 6.55
CA VAL A 59 3.15 -13.17 7.34
C VAL A 59 3.99 -14.08 6.45
N GLY A 60 5.18 -14.46 6.88
CA GLY A 60 6.06 -15.27 6.04
C GLY A 60 7.40 -15.63 6.67
N GLY A 61 8.43 -15.65 5.82
CA GLY A 61 9.82 -15.91 6.23
C GLY A 61 10.59 -14.63 6.57
N ASP A 62 11.78 -14.79 7.13
CA ASP A 62 12.65 -13.70 7.59
C ASP A 62 13.15 -12.78 6.46
N SER A 63 13.14 -13.28 5.23
CA SER A 63 13.38 -12.51 4.01
C SER A 63 12.15 -11.67 3.67
N ILE A 64 12.05 -10.50 4.31
CA ILE A 64 10.93 -9.57 4.12
C ILE A 64 10.96 -8.97 2.72
N PRO A 65 9.81 -8.93 2.01
CA PRO A 65 9.73 -8.30 0.71
C PRO A 65 10.10 -6.80 0.78
N PRO A 66 10.70 -6.24 -0.28
CA PRO A 66 10.91 -4.81 -0.39
C PRO A 66 9.61 -4.03 -0.19
N GLY A 67 9.71 -2.87 0.46
CA GLY A 67 8.55 -2.00 0.73
C GLY A 67 7.86 -2.21 2.08
N PHE A 68 8.20 -3.26 2.84
CA PHE A 68 7.75 -3.39 4.24
C PHE A 68 8.71 -2.76 5.25
N ILE A 69 9.98 -2.58 4.92
CA ILE A 69 10.98 -1.94 5.79
C ILE A 69 11.34 -0.57 5.21
N GLY A 70 11.27 0.47 6.05
CA GLY A 70 11.63 1.83 5.68
C GLY A 70 12.13 2.66 6.88
N PRO A 71 12.39 3.97 6.70
CA PRO A 71 13.06 4.83 7.70
C PRO A 71 12.36 5.00 9.07
N GLY A 72 11.19 4.40 9.28
CA GLY A 72 10.46 4.45 10.55
C GLY A 72 9.91 3.09 10.98
N THR A 73 10.38 2.00 10.37
CA THR A 73 10.03 0.64 10.79
C THR A 73 10.87 0.27 12.00
N GLU A 74 10.22 -0.20 13.07
CA GLU A 74 10.87 -0.86 14.21
C GLU A 74 11.26 -2.30 13.89
#